data_AF-A0A974UKV9-F1
#
_entry.id   AF-A0A974UKV9-F1
#
_cell.length_a   1.000
_cell.length_b   1.000
_cell.length_c   1.000
_cell.angle_alpha   90.00
_cell.angle_beta   90.00
_cell.angle_gamma   90.00
#
_symmetry.space_group_name_H-M   'P 1'
#
loop_
_entity.id
_entity.type
_entity.pdbx_description
1 polymer ?
#
loop_
_entity_poly.entity_id
_entity_poly.type
_entity_poly.pdbx_seq_one_letter_code
_entity_poly.pdbx_strand_id
1 'polypeptide(L)'
;MRRFLRLRPVRHVLVTSAVVLVVCAAVFVLQLLEFSHAQAQLRELTTPATATVVRADDGSTTVRFLVEGSPATATVELDGSAPMTDAQVPVLYDPAQPARAVIRDAAPLVAEDRASTYATVTVVAALVVLAVDGLLLVTRFVRPARAPAGSPVPVRRVKVQRGLLTRSWLETETATPRWIPVYFSPALIGLPTPTKVTVHGDVRRDRHVAVSLGDEVLYPAGTVRDAEPRGRRLDNPAEPDEERSRAAARPVPLARQFRADLPVLVVAPVVGAFWAVVDGSGFTGWLTITVLVAGFGFWWAALRGSDPS
;
A
#
# COMPACT_ATOMS: atom_id res chain seq x y z
N MET A 1 -0.80 0.12 -25.96
CA MET A 1 -1.44 -0.10 -24.64
C MET A 1 -2.13 -1.47 -24.52
N ARG A 2 -3.12 -1.80 -25.38
CA ARG A 2 -3.97 -3.01 -25.24
C ARG A 2 -3.21 -4.35 -25.16
N ARG A 3 -2.04 -4.47 -25.81
CA ARG A 3 -1.19 -5.68 -25.75
C ARG A 3 -0.62 -5.92 -24.34
N PHE A 4 -0.19 -4.86 -23.64
CA PHE A 4 0.38 -4.98 -22.29
C PHE A 4 -0.66 -5.36 -21.25
N LEU A 5 -1.92 -4.90 -21.40
CA LEU A 5 -3.02 -5.25 -20.49
C LEU A 5 -3.37 -6.76 -20.51
N ARG A 6 -2.98 -7.49 -21.54
CA ARG A 6 -3.17 -8.94 -21.62
C ARG A 6 -2.09 -9.72 -20.86
N LEU A 7 -0.97 -9.08 -20.52
CA LEU A 7 0.12 -9.71 -19.80
C LEU A 7 -0.34 -10.01 -18.37
N ARG A 8 -0.17 -11.27 -17.95
CA ARG A 8 -0.43 -11.72 -16.57
C ARG A 8 0.18 -10.80 -15.50
N PRO A 9 1.47 -10.45 -15.53
CA PRO A 9 2.05 -9.59 -14.49
C PRO A 9 1.41 -8.20 -14.44
N VAL A 10 1.05 -7.63 -15.59
CA VAL A 10 0.35 -6.34 -15.64
C VAL A 10 -1.05 -6.47 -15.04
N ARG A 11 -1.78 -7.54 -15.36
CA ARG A 11 -3.10 -7.81 -14.75
C ARG A 11 -3.01 -8.00 -13.24
N HIS A 12 -2.00 -8.72 -12.75
CA HIS A 12 -1.81 -8.93 -11.31
C HIS A 12 -1.56 -7.59 -10.60
N VAL A 13 -0.64 -6.77 -11.11
CA VAL A 13 -0.39 -5.42 -10.59
C VAL A 13 -1.66 -4.60 -10.62
N LEU A 14 -2.34 -4.49 -11.77
CA LEU A 14 -3.57 -3.70 -11.90
C LEU A 14 -4.69 -4.14 -10.95
N VAL A 15 -4.87 -5.44 -10.74
CA VAL A 15 -5.88 -5.93 -9.78
C VAL A 15 -5.49 -5.56 -8.37
N THR A 16 -4.23 -5.75 -7.96
CA THR A 16 -3.78 -5.35 -6.62
C THR A 16 -3.83 -3.84 -6.41
N SER A 17 -3.49 -3.04 -7.42
CA SER A 17 -3.62 -1.58 -7.38
C SER A 17 -5.08 -1.16 -7.28
N ALA A 18 -5.98 -1.79 -8.04
CA ALA A 18 -7.41 -1.54 -7.93
C ALA A 18 -7.93 -1.82 -6.52
N VAL A 19 -7.49 -2.92 -5.89
CA VAL A 19 -7.82 -3.21 -4.48
C VAL A 19 -7.35 -2.08 -3.56
N VAL A 20 -6.10 -1.64 -3.68
CA VAL A 20 -5.59 -0.51 -2.87
C VAL A 20 -6.39 0.76 -3.10
N LEU A 21 -6.66 1.11 -4.36
CA LEU A 21 -7.41 2.32 -4.70
C LEU A 21 -8.85 2.27 -4.22
N VAL A 22 -9.51 1.10 -4.25
CA VAL A 22 -10.85 0.92 -3.68
C VAL A 22 -10.82 1.08 -2.16
N VAL A 23 -9.82 0.52 -1.48
CA VAL A 23 -9.64 0.71 -0.03
C VAL A 23 -9.41 2.20 0.28
N CYS A 24 -8.48 2.85 -0.44
CA CYS A 24 -8.25 4.29 -0.30
C CYS A 24 -9.52 5.10 -0.55
N ALA A 25 -10.30 4.80 -1.58
CA ALA A 25 -11.55 5.48 -1.85
C ALA A 25 -12.58 5.30 -0.73
N ALA A 26 -12.73 4.07 -0.20
CA ALA A 26 -13.63 3.79 0.91
C ALA A 26 -13.22 4.55 2.17
N VAL A 27 -11.93 4.51 2.53
CA VAL A 27 -11.39 5.28 3.68
C VAL A 27 -11.62 6.77 3.46
N PHE A 28 -11.28 7.30 2.29
CA PHE A 28 -11.48 8.71 1.98
C PHE A 28 -12.94 9.16 2.12
N VAL A 29 -13.90 8.34 1.65
CA VAL A 29 -15.33 8.63 1.80
C VAL A 29 -15.73 8.66 3.27
N LEU A 30 -15.28 7.69 4.08
CA LEU A 30 -15.55 7.68 5.52
C LEU A 30 -14.99 8.94 6.21
N GLN A 31 -13.75 9.30 5.92
CA GLN A 31 -13.11 10.50 6.46
C GLN A 31 -13.84 11.77 6.02
N LEU A 32 -14.31 11.84 4.78
CA LEU A 32 -15.09 12.98 4.30
C LEU A 32 -16.44 13.11 5.02
N LEU A 33 -17.09 12.00 5.34
CA LEU A 33 -18.34 11.98 6.11
C LEU A 33 -18.10 12.44 7.55
N GLU A 34 -17.05 11.95 8.21
CA GLU A 34 -16.67 12.40 9.56
C GLU A 34 -16.32 13.89 9.57
N PHE A 35 -15.51 14.34 8.61
CA PHE A 35 -15.16 15.75 8.45
C PHE A 35 -16.39 16.63 8.26
N SER A 36 -17.32 16.23 7.38
CA SER A 36 -18.53 17.01 7.12
C SER A 36 -19.49 17.03 8.32
N HIS A 37 -19.54 15.96 9.11
CA HIS A 37 -20.27 15.94 10.37
C HIS A 37 -19.66 16.90 11.41
N ALA A 38 -18.35 16.85 11.61
CA ALA A 38 -17.62 17.73 12.52
C ALA A 38 -17.77 19.21 12.10
N GLN A 39 -17.58 19.52 10.82
CA GLN A 39 -17.82 20.83 10.23
C GLN A 39 -19.23 21.34 10.52
N ALA A 40 -20.26 20.51 10.36
CA ALA A 40 -21.64 20.91 10.61
C ALA A 40 -21.85 21.31 12.09
N GLN A 41 -21.19 20.63 13.03
CA GLN A 41 -21.26 20.98 14.45
C GLN A 41 -20.52 22.29 14.77
N LEU A 42 -19.45 22.60 14.04
CA LEU A 42 -18.60 23.76 14.29
C LEU A 42 -19.07 25.04 13.60
N ARG A 43 -19.80 24.95 12.48
CA ARG A 43 -20.24 26.11 11.68
C ARG A 43 -21.06 27.15 12.45
N GLU A 44 -21.81 26.72 13.45
CA GLU A 44 -22.66 27.60 14.27
C GLU A 44 -21.85 28.31 15.38
N LEU A 45 -20.65 27.82 15.70
CA LEU A 45 -19.79 28.31 16.78
C LEU A 45 -18.89 29.44 16.27
N THR A 46 -19.42 30.66 16.30
CA THR A 46 -18.78 31.82 15.64
C THR A 46 -18.29 32.88 16.60
N THR A 47 -18.78 32.89 17.85
CA THR A 47 -18.49 33.98 18.79
C THR A 47 -17.41 33.55 19.78
N PRO A 48 -16.25 34.23 19.82
CA PRO A 48 -15.21 33.94 20.79
C PRO A 48 -15.52 34.56 22.16
N ALA A 49 -15.17 33.85 23.24
CA ALA A 49 -15.16 34.37 24.60
C ALA A 49 -14.02 33.73 25.42
N THR A 50 -13.82 34.21 26.65
CA THR A 50 -12.98 33.55 27.65
C THR A 50 -13.88 32.89 28.68
N ALA A 51 -13.65 31.59 28.93
CA ALA A 51 -14.40 30.82 29.90
C ALA A 51 -13.51 30.35 31.04
N THR A 52 -14.10 30.15 32.21
CA THR A 52 -13.45 29.51 33.36
C THR A 52 -13.93 28.07 33.46
N VAL A 53 -13.00 27.13 33.59
CA VAL A 53 -13.30 25.71 33.81
C VAL A 53 -13.90 25.54 35.20
N VAL A 54 -15.17 25.14 35.28
CA VAL A 54 -15.88 24.93 36.56
C VAL A 54 -15.72 23.48 37.03
N ARG A 55 -15.67 22.54 36.07
CA ARG A 55 -15.56 21.12 36.36
C ARG A 55 -14.79 20.45 35.23
N ALA A 56 -13.85 19.58 35.59
CA ALA A 56 -13.09 18.75 34.68
C ALA A 56 -13.34 17.28 35.08
N ASP A 57 -13.90 16.51 34.15
CA ASP A 57 -14.11 15.07 34.28
C ASP A 57 -13.28 14.35 33.19
N ASP A 58 -13.14 13.03 33.31
CA ASP A 58 -12.50 12.23 32.26
C ASP A 58 -13.31 12.32 30.96
N GLY A 59 -12.74 12.97 29.93
CA GLY A 59 -13.35 13.13 28.61
C GLY A 59 -14.39 14.25 28.48
N SER A 60 -14.63 15.05 29.51
CA SER A 60 -15.51 16.22 29.39
C SER A 60 -15.15 17.35 30.35
N THR A 61 -15.54 18.58 30.00
CA THR A 61 -15.26 19.75 30.81
C THR A 61 -16.41 20.74 30.75
N THR A 62 -16.86 21.19 31.92
CA THR A 62 -17.87 22.24 32.05
C THR A 62 -17.19 23.58 32.18
N VAL A 63 -17.52 24.50 31.28
CA VAL A 63 -16.98 25.86 31.25
C VAL A 63 -18.07 26.89 31.49
N ARG A 64 -17.74 27.97 32.19
CA ARG A 64 -18.63 29.10 32.45
C ARG A 64 -18.04 30.36 31.85
N PHE A 65 -18.84 31.12 31.12
CA PHE A 65 -18.45 32.36 30.45
C PHE A 65 -19.60 33.37 30.45
N LEU A 66 -19.35 34.58 29.96
CA LEU A 66 -20.35 35.64 29.85
C LEU A 66 -20.83 35.79 28.41
N VAL A 67 -22.14 35.90 28.23
CA VAL A 67 -22.81 36.25 26.97
C VAL A 67 -23.60 37.52 27.22
N GLU A 68 -23.19 38.62 26.59
CA GLU A 68 -23.82 39.95 26.77
C GLU A 68 -23.97 40.34 28.26
N GLY A 69 -23.00 39.97 29.09
CA GLY A 69 -22.99 40.24 30.54
C GLY A 69 -23.77 39.23 31.40
N SER A 70 -24.48 38.27 30.78
CA SER A 70 -25.18 37.18 31.49
C SER A 70 -24.31 35.91 31.56
N PRO A 71 -24.27 35.20 32.70
CA PRO A 71 -23.50 33.96 32.81
C PRO A 71 -24.14 32.84 31.99
N ALA A 72 -23.34 32.18 31.17
CA ALA A 72 -23.68 30.97 30.43
C ALA A 72 -22.75 29.82 30.85
N THR A 73 -23.23 28.59 30.73
CA THR A 73 -22.46 27.38 31.04
C THR A 73 -22.63 26.38 29.89
N ALA A 74 -21.53 25.75 29.49
CA ALA A 74 -21.52 24.72 28.46
C ALA A 74 -20.72 23.52 28.94
N THR A 75 -21.16 22.31 28.57
CA THR A 75 -20.38 21.08 28.78
C THR A 75 -19.78 20.69 27.45
N VAL A 76 -18.45 20.59 27.41
CA VAL A 76 -17.68 20.30 26.21
C VAL A 76 -17.08 18.91 26.33
N GLU A 77 -17.37 18.05 25.36
CA GLU A 77 -16.73 16.74 25.24
C GLU A 77 -15.31 16.90 24.69
N LEU A 78 -14.34 16.22 25.28
CA LEU A 78 -12.92 16.33 24.96
C LEU A 78 -12.38 15.02 24.41
N ASP A 79 -11.55 15.09 23.36
CA ASP A 79 -10.72 13.98 22.87
C ASP A 79 -9.26 14.28 23.26
N GLY A 80 -9.01 14.39 24.57
CA GLY A 80 -7.74 14.85 25.12
C GLY A 80 -7.74 14.99 26.65
N SER A 81 -6.68 15.58 27.18
CA SER A 81 -6.57 15.84 28.63
C SER A 81 -7.44 17.03 29.03
N ALA A 82 -8.28 16.85 30.05
CA ALA A 82 -9.09 17.94 30.57
C ALA A 82 -8.21 19.05 31.16
N PRO A 83 -8.50 20.33 30.86
CA PRO A 83 -7.81 21.45 31.50
C PRO A 83 -8.09 21.46 33.00
N MET A 84 -7.16 22.04 33.78
CA MET A 84 -7.33 22.15 35.23
C MET A 84 -8.56 22.98 35.60
N THR A 85 -9.23 22.60 36.69
CA THR A 85 -10.30 23.41 37.27
C THR A 85 -9.81 24.83 37.57
N ASP A 86 -10.68 25.82 37.41
CA ASP A 86 -10.41 27.25 37.49
C ASP A 86 -9.47 27.83 36.42
N ALA A 87 -8.97 27.01 35.48
CA ALA A 87 -8.22 27.52 34.34
C ALA A 87 -9.10 28.41 33.45
N GLN A 88 -8.52 29.49 32.93
CA GLN A 88 -9.14 30.30 31.89
C GLN A 88 -8.77 29.73 30.52
N VAL A 89 -9.79 29.44 29.71
CA VAL A 89 -9.64 28.85 28.39
C VAL A 89 -10.40 29.66 27.35
N PRO A 90 -9.87 29.81 26.13
CA PRO A 90 -10.64 30.37 25.03
C PRO A 90 -11.79 29.43 24.67
N VAL A 91 -12.97 30.00 24.44
CA VAL A 91 -14.17 29.26 24.03
C VAL A 91 -14.76 29.88 22.76
N LEU A 92 -15.24 29.05 21.85
CA LEU A 92 -16.09 29.43 20.73
C LEU A 92 -17.49 28.89 21.00
N TYR A 93 -18.52 29.74 20.91
CA TYR A 93 -19.90 29.36 21.20
C TYR A 93 -20.88 29.85 20.13
N ASP A 94 -22.06 29.20 20.10
CA ASP A 94 -23.20 29.65 19.29
C ASP A 94 -23.97 30.75 20.06
N PRO A 95 -24.05 31.99 19.54
CA PRO A 95 -24.78 33.07 20.21
C PRO A 95 -26.29 32.79 20.35
N ALA A 96 -26.89 31.98 19.47
CA ALA A 96 -28.29 31.58 19.58
C ALA A 96 -28.51 30.47 20.62
N GLN A 97 -27.47 29.66 20.90
CA GLN A 97 -27.51 28.57 21.88
C GLN A 97 -26.21 28.51 22.69
N PRO A 98 -26.02 29.38 23.70
CA PRO A 98 -24.76 29.46 24.46
C PRO A 98 -24.33 28.17 25.18
N ALA A 99 -25.24 27.21 25.38
CA ALA A 99 -24.90 25.90 25.91
C ALA A 99 -24.04 25.06 24.93
N ARG A 100 -24.02 25.42 23.64
CA ARG A 100 -23.19 24.82 22.60
C ARG A 100 -21.93 25.63 22.46
N ALA A 101 -20.84 25.07 22.98
CA ALA A 101 -19.54 25.70 22.97
C ALA A 101 -18.43 24.66 22.78
N VAL A 102 -17.29 25.09 22.26
CA VAL A 102 -16.08 24.27 22.11
C VAL A 102 -14.88 25.01 22.68
N ILE A 103 -13.97 24.24 23.26
CA ILE A 103 -12.64 24.70 23.69
C ILE A 103 -11.57 23.97 22.89
N ARG A 104 -10.31 24.35 23.08
CA ARG A 104 -9.17 23.58 22.55
C ARG A 104 -9.29 22.10 22.99
N ASP A 105 -9.01 21.18 22.07
CA ASP A 105 -9.10 19.72 22.27
C ASP A 105 -10.54 19.17 22.43
N ALA A 106 -11.55 19.98 22.11
CA ALA A 106 -12.92 19.50 21.97
C ALA A 106 -13.00 18.41 20.90
N ALA A 107 -13.75 17.34 21.21
CA ALA A 107 -13.95 16.19 20.32
C ALA A 107 -14.27 16.56 18.86
N PRO A 108 -15.18 17.52 18.55
CA PRO A 108 -15.46 17.89 17.16
C PRO A 108 -14.27 18.55 16.44
N LEU A 109 -13.45 19.33 17.13
CA LEU A 109 -12.26 19.96 16.53
C LEU A 109 -11.18 18.91 16.22
N VAL A 110 -10.96 17.99 17.17
CA VAL A 110 -10.01 16.88 16.98
C VAL A 110 -10.50 15.95 15.86
N ALA A 111 -11.79 15.65 15.79
CA ALA A 111 -12.38 14.86 14.72
C ALA A 111 -12.22 15.53 13.34
N GLU A 112 -12.45 16.85 13.24
CA GLU A 112 -12.24 17.59 11.99
C GLU A 112 -10.77 17.52 11.53
N ASP A 113 -9.83 17.79 12.43
CA ASP A 113 -8.39 17.78 12.13
C ASP A 113 -7.91 16.38 11.72
N ARG A 114 -8.27 15.35 12.51
CA ARG A 114 -7.95 13.95 12.24
C ARG A 114 -8.51 13.50 10.89
N ALA A 115 -9.77 13.82 10.61
CA ALA A 115 -10.42 13.44 9.36
C ALA A 115 -9.77 14.12 8.14
N SER A 116 -9.43 15.41 8.24
CA SER A 116 -8.75 16.14 7.17
C SER A 116 -7.34 15.58 6.88
N THR A 117 -6.61 15.22 7.93
CA THR A 117 -5.27 14.63 7.86
C THR A 117 -5.33 13.25 7.19
N TYR A 118 -6.25 12.39 7.63
CA TYR A 118 -6.43 11.06 7.05
C TYR A 118 -6.92 11.10 5.60
N ALA A 119 -7.83 12.02 5.26
CA ALA A 119 -8.24 12.24 3.88
C ALA A 119 -7.03 12.62 3.00
N THR A 120 -6.19 13.55 3.46
CA THR A 120 -4.99 14.00 2.74
C THR A 120 -3.99 12.86 2.54
N VAL A 121 -3.64 12.14 3.60
CA VAL A 121 -2.72 11.00 3.55
C VAL A 121 -3.23 9.94 2.58
N THR A 122 -4.53 9.65 2.60
CA THR A 122 -5.15 8.65 1.73
C THR A 122 -5.07 9.03 0.25
N VAL A 123 -5.32 10.30 -0.09
CA VAL A 123 -5.16 10.82 -1.46
C VAL A 123 -3.71 10.73 -1.91
N VAL A 124 -2.77 11.17 -1.07
CA VAL A 124 -1.33 11.09 -1.38
C VAL A 124 -0.91 9.64 -1.62
N ALA A 125 -1.36 8.71 -0.78
CA ALA A 125 -1.05 7.29 -0.92
C ALA A 125 -1.60 6.72 -2.24
N ALA A 126 -2.84 7.07 -2.63
CA ALA A 126 -3.41 6.68 -3.92
C ALA A 126 -2.62 7.24 -5.11
N LEU A 127 -2.20 8.51 -5.05
CA LEU A 127 -1.37 9.12 -6.08
C LEU A 127 -0.01 8.45 -6.21
N VAL A 128 0.61 8.07 -5.08
CA VAL A 128 1.88 7.33 -5.07
C VAL A 128 1.71 5.96 -5.75
N VAL A 129 0.62 5.23 -5.48
CA VAL A 129 0.33 3.95 -6.15
C VAL A 129 0.27 4.14 -7.66
N LEU A 130 -0.52 5.12 -8.13
CA LEU A 130 -0.65 5.42 -9.56
C LEU A 130 0.68 5.84 -10.21
N ALA A 131 1.45 6.68 -9.53
CA ALA A 131 2.75 7.15 -10.01
C ALA A 131 3.77 6.00 -10.12
N VAL A 132 3.83 5.14 -9.10
CA VAL A 132 4.69 3.95 -9.10
C VAL A 132 4.26 2.99 -10.19
N ASP A 133 2.98 2.69 -10.34
CA ASP A 133 2.47 1.81 -11.40
C ASP A 133 2.79 2.34 -12.80
N GLY A 134 2.60 3.65 -13.02
CA GLY A 134 2.97 4.31 -14.27
C GLY A 134 4.48 4.21 -14.55
N LEU A 135 5.31 4.49 -13.54
CA LEU A 135 6.76 4.36 -13.64
C LEU A 135 7.18 2.92 -13.96
N LEU A 136 6.55 1.93 -13.32
CA LEU A 136 6.83 0.52 -13.54
C LEU A 136 6.37 0.05 -14.92
N LEU A 137 5.19 0.47 -15.37
CA LEU A 137 4.70 0.21 -16.72
C LEU A 137 5.73 0.69 -17.75
N VAL A 138 6.26 1.89 -17.59
CA VAL A 138 7.27 2.45 -18.50
C VAL A 138 8.60 1.70 -18.38
N THR A 139 9.13 1.56 -17.17
CA THR A 139 10.50 1.06 -16.94
C THR A 139 10.64 -0.45 -17.10
N ARG A 140 9.60 -1.22 -16.80
CA ARG A 140 9.64 -2.70 -16.81
C ARG A 140 8.94 -3.33 -18.00
N PHE A 141 8.00 -2.63 -18.64
CA PHE A 141 7.26 -3.21 -19.76
C PHE A 141 7.53 -2.47 -21.08
N VAL A 142 7.32 -1.15 -21.12
CA VAL A 142 7.42 -0.39 -22.38
C VAL A 142 8.86 -0.27 -22.87
N ARG A 143 9.79 0.16 -22.00
CA ARG A 143 11.20 0.32 -22.40
C ARG A 143 11.85 -1.01 -22.78
N PRO A 144 11.76 -2.08 -21.97
CA PRO A 144 12.37 -3.36 -22.34
C PRO A 144 11.76 -4.00 -23.58
N ALA A 145 10.45 -3.82 -23.84
CA ALA A 145 9.81 -4.33 -25.06
C ALA A 145 10.22 -3.59 -26.34
N ARG A 146 10.82 -2.40 -26.22
CA ARG A 146 11.32 -1.59 -27.35
C ARG A 146 12.82 -1.69 -27.52
N ALA A 147 13.53 -2.30 -26.57
CA ALA A 147 14.96 -2.48 -26.65
C ALA A 147 15.29 -3.45 -27.80
N PRO A 148 16.41 -3.25 -28.50
CA PRO A 148 16.81 -4.15 -29.58
C PRO A 148 17.09 -5.55 -29.02
N ALA A 149 16.74 -6.57 -29.80
CA ALA A 149 17.08 -7.95 -29.52
C ALA A 149 18.61 -8.15 -29.63
N GLY A 150 19.22 -8.64 -28.57
CA GLY A 150 20.64 -8.99 -28.51
C GLY A 150 20.91 -10.42 -28.96
N SER A 151 22.16 -10.86 -28.76
CA SER A 151 22.57 -12.23 -29.07
C SER A 151 21.94 -13.26 -28.11
N PRO A 152 21.71 -14.51 -28.56
CA PRO A 152 21.27 -15.58 -27.68
C PRO A 152 22.26 -15.83 -26.54
N VAL A 153 21.76 -15.85 -25.31
CA VAL A 153 22.55 -16.11 -24.09
C VAL A 153 22.01 -17.37 -23.42
N PRO A 154 22.87 -18.34 -23.05
CA PRO A 154 22.44 -19.48 -22.24
C PRO A 154 22.05 -18.99 -20.83
N VAL A 155 20.88 -19.39 -20.37
CA VAL A 155 20.39 -19.08 -19.03
C VAL A 155 19.86 -20.33 -18.34
N ARG A 156 19.87 -20.28 -17.01
CA ARG A 156 19.16 -21.21 -16.15
C ARG A 156 18.15 -20.47 -15.28
N ARG A 157 17.00 -21.09 -15.02
CA ARG A 157 16.03 -20.56 -14.05
C ARG A 157 16.46 -20.93 -12.64
N VAL A 158 16.43 -19.93 -11.77
CA VAL A 158 16.67 -20.09 -10.34
C VAL A 158 15.50 -19.48 -9.58
N LYS A 159 14.90 -20.23 -8.66
CA LYS A 159 13.95 -19.65 -7.70
C LYS A 159 14.71 -19.25 -6.44
N VAL A 160 14.44 -18.06 -5.92
CA VAL A 160 15.01 -17.61 -4.65
C VAL A 160 13.90 -17.25 -3.69
N GLN A 161 13.92 -17.90 -2.53
CA GLN A 161 12.98 -17.67 -1.44
C GLN A 161 13.63 -16.76 -0.39
N ARG A 162 12.96 -15.65 -0.07
CA ARG A 162 13.36 -14.74 1.00
C ARG A 162 12.18 -14.57 1.96
N GLY A 163 12.27 -15.25 3.11
CA GLY A 163 11.14 -15.37 4.03
C GLY A 163 10.00 -16.16 3.37
N LEU A 164 8.83 -15.53 3.27
CA LEU A 164 7.62 -16.15 2.73
C LEU A 164 7.40 -15.82 1.24
N LEU A 165 8.27 -14.99 0.65
CA LEU A 165 8.19 -14.61 -0.76
C LEU A 165 9.20 -15.39 -1.59
N THR A 166 8.71 -16.01 -2.65
CA THR A 166 9.53 -16.67 -3.68
C THR A 166 9.53 -15.82 -4.93
N ARG A 167 10.69 -15.75 -5.61
CA ARG A 167 10.86 -15.02 -6.85
C ARG A 167 11.64 -15.82 -7.87
N SER A 168 11.23 -15.73 -9.13
CA SER A 168 11.99 -16.28 -10.26
C SER A 168 13.09 -15.34 -10.74
N TRP A 169 14.24 -15.94 -11.01
CA TRP A 169 15.41 -15.31 -11.61
C TRP A 169 15.89 -16.15 -12.80
N LEU A 170 16.49 -15.47 -13.78
CA LEU A 170 17.30 -16.09 -14.80
C LEU A 170 18.76 -15.75 -14.53
N GLU A 171 19.58 -16.77 -14.41
CA GLU A 171 21.03 -16.63 -14.26
C GLU A 171 21.69 -16.88 -15.61
N THR A 172 22.51 -15.93 -16.09
CA THR A 172 23.26 -16.11 -17.34
C THR A 172 24.45 -17.04 -17.12
N GLU A 173 24.59 -18.04 -17.98
CA GLU A 173 25.72 -18.97 -17.96
C GLU A 173 26.91 -18.38 -18.73
N THR A 174 27.45 -17.30 -18.20
CA THR A 174 28.59 -16.57 -18.75
C THR A 174 29.70 -16.49 -17.71
N ALA A 175 30.94 -16.24 -18.15
CA ALA A 175 32.10 -16.07 -17.22
C ALA A 175 31.86 -15.03 -16.11
N THR A 176 31.03 -14.01 -16.39
CA THR A 176 30.49 -13.07 -15.41
C THR A 176 28.98 -13.22 -15.34
N PRO A 177 28.43 -14.06 -14.44
CA PRO A 177 26.99 -14.30 -14.38
C PRO A 177 26.23 -13.02 -14.04
N ARG A 178 25.03 -12.92 -14.61
CA ARG A 178 24.06 -11.85 -14.36
C ARG A 178 22.74 -12.46 -13.98
N TRP A 179 22.09 -11.83 -13.01
CA TRP A 179 20.85 -12.29 -12.41
C TRP A 179 19.72 -11.37 -12.84
N ILE A 180 18.82 -11.88 -13.67
CA ILE A 180 17.71 -11.14 -14.25
C ILE A 180 16.44 -11.54 -13.50
N PRO A 181 15.88 -10.68 -12.63
CA PRO A 181 14.63 -11.00 -11.97
C PRO A 181 13.47 -10.88 -12.97
N VAL A 182 12.65 -11.92 -13.08
CA VAL A 182 11.53 -11.96 -14.03
C VAL A 182 10.21 -12.12 -13.29
N TYR A 183 9.15 -11.53 -13.85
CA TYR A 183 7.80 -11.86 -13.39
C TYR A 183 7.49 -13.31 -13.68
N PHE A 184 6.68 -13.93 -12.83
CA PHE A 184 6.25 -15.30 -13.06
C PHE A 184 5.51 -15.44 -14.40
N SER A 185 5.95 -16.43 -15.18
CA SER A 185 5.26 -16.97 -16.35
C SER A 185 5.17 -18.50 -16.20
N PRO A 186 4.06 -19.14 -16.61
CA PRO A 186 3.97 -20.60 -16.66
C PRO A 186 5.08 -21.28 -17.46
N ALA A 187 5.60 -20.63 -18.52
CA ALA A 187 6.71 -21.18 -19.33
C ALA A 187 8.00 -21.37 -18.52
N LEU A 188 8.15 -20.68 -17.39
CA LEU A 188 9.27 -20.87 -16.50
C LEU A 188 9.25 -22.24 -15.78
N ILE A 189 8.08 -22.86 -15.59
CA ILE A 189 7.93 -24.12 -14.83
C ILE A 189 8.70 -25.26 -15.46
N GLY A 190 8.60 -25.38 -16.79
CA GLY A 190 9.24 -26.44 -17.57
C GLY A 190 10.54 -26.03 -18.24
N LEU A 191 11.12 -24.88 -17.88
CA LEU A 191 12.31 -24.37 -18.57
C LEU A 191 13.50 -25.34 -18.40
N PRO A 192 13.99 -25.98 -19.48
CA PRO A 192 15.17 -26.83 -19.42
C PRO A 192 16.40 -26.02 -19.00
N THR A 193 17.36 -26.67 -18.35
CA THR A 193 18.62 -26.01 -17.97
C THR A 193 19.78 -26.76 -18.61
N PRO A 194 20.61 -26.12 -19.46
CA PRO A 194 20.55 -24.72 -19.90
C PRO A 194 19.58 -24.46 -21.07
N THR A 195 19.01 -23.25 -21.16
CA THR A 195 18.20 -22.81 -22.31
C THR A 195 18.78 -21.53 -22.92
N LYS A 196 18.89 -21.46 -24.26
CA LYS A 196 19.28 -20.23 -24.96
C LYS A 196 18.07 -19.30 -25.07
N VAL A 197 18.26 -18.05 -24.62
CA VAL A 197 17.22 -17.00 -24.68
C VAL A 197 17.76 -15.76 -25.36
N THR A 198 16.88 -15.00 -25.98
CA THR A 198 17.23 -13.71 -26.58
C THR A 198 16.94 -12.60 -25.58
N VAL A 199 17.96 -11.84 -25.18
CA VAL A 199 17.77 -10.70 -24.27
C VAL A 199 17.52 -9.42 -25.07
N HIS A 200 16.53 -8.63 -24.66
CA HIS A 200 16.25 -7.31 -25.22
C HIS A 200 16.96 -6.24 -24.38
N GLY A 201 17.95 -5.58 -24.98
CA GLY A 201 18.90 -4.70 -24.30
C GLY A 201 20.21 -5.39 -23.91
N ASP A 202 21.05 -4.72 -23.10
CA ASP A 202 22.34 -5.20 -22.63
C ASP A 202 22.31 -5.51 -21.13
N VAL A 203 22.42 -6.80 -20.76
CA VAL A 203 22.42 -7.28 -19.36
C VAL A 203 23.53 -6.67 -18.48
N ARG A 204 24.58 -6.09 -19.06
CA ARG A 204 25.68 -5.46 -18.32
C ARG A 204 25.46 -3.97 -18.08
N ARG A 205 24.63 -3.31 -18.89
CA ARG A 205 24.41 -1.86 -18.84
C ARG A 205 23.00 -1.49 -18.40
N ASP A 206 22.01 -2.24 -18.88
CA ASP A 206 20.61 -1.92 -18.68
C ASP A 206 20.12 -2.45 -17.33
N ARG A 207 19.42 -1.59 -16.60
CA ARG A 207 18.82 -1.96 -15.31
C ARG A 207 17.69 -2.95 -15.48
N HIS A 208 16.91 -2.86 -16.57
CA HIS A 208 15.74 -3.70 -16.82
C HIS A 208 15.81 -4.24 -18.24
N VAL A 209 15.80 -5.56 -18.37
CA VAL A 209 15.86 -6.26 -19.66
C VAL A 209 14.71 -7.23 -19.76
N ALA A 210 14.09 -7.32 -20.94
CA ALA A 210 13.12 -8.36 -21.24
C ALA A 210 13.83 -9.55 -21.87
N VAL A 211 13.28 -10.75 -21.69
CA VAL A 211 13.88 -11.98 -22.22
C VAL A 211 12.85 -12.71 -23.07
N SER A 212 13.18 -12.96 -24.34
CA SER A 212 12.40 -13.80 -25.22
C SER A 212 12.79 -15.27 -25.05
N LEU A 213 11.77 -16.09 -24.77
CA LEU A 213 11.83 -17.54 -24.68
C LEU A 213 10.84 -18.10 -25.71
N GLY A 214 11.34 -18.46 -26.90
CA GLY A 214 10.49 -18.77 -28.05
C GLY A 214 9.58 -17.57 -28.38
N ASP A 215 8.27 -17.82 -28.44
CA ASP A 215 7.26 -16.79 -28.73
C ASP A 215 6.83 -15.98 -27.49
N GLU A 216 7.29 -16.35 -26.29
CA GLU A 216 6.96 -15.66 -25.05
C GLU A 216 8.02 -14.63 -24.64
N VAL A 217 7.58 -13.51 -24.09
CA VAL A 217 8.45 -12.47 -23.53
C VAL A 217 8.28 -12.41 -22.02
N LEU A 218 9.37 -12.70 -21.31
CA LEU A 218 9.49 -12.56 -19.88
C LEU A 218 9.89 -11.13 -19.54
N TYR A 219 9.06 -10.46 -18.74
CA TYR A 219 9.29 -9.08 -18.34
C TYR A 219 10.05 -8.99 -17.02
N PRO A 220 10.94 -8.00 -16.86
CA PRO A 220 11.74 -7.83 -15.66
C PRO A 220 10.86 -7.47 -14.46
N ALA A 221 10.98 -8.21 -13.38
CA ALA A 221 10.33 -7.88 -12.11
C ALA A 221 11.13 -6.86 -11.29
N GLY A 222 12.38 -6.57 -11.67
CA GLY A 222 13.26 -5.64 -10.97
C GLY A 222 14.57 -5.45 -11.71
N THR A 223 15.57 -4.90 -11.02
CA THR A 223 16.84 -4.60 -11.68
C THR A 223 17.73 -5.83 -11.82
N VAL A 224 18.43 -5.93 -12.96
CA VAL A 224 19.51 -6.90 -13.16
C VAL A 224 20.57 -6.74 -12.07
N ARG A 225 21.13 -7.87 -11.61
CA ARG A 225 22.17 -7.91 -10.58
C ARG A 225 23.42 -8.63 -11.08
N ASP A 226 24.56 -8.19 -10.57
CA ASP A 226 25.88 -8.78 -10.76
C ASP A 226 26.23 -9.83 -9.69
N ALA A 227 25.57 -9.78 -8.54
CA ALA A 227 25.69 -10.74 -7.45
C ALA A 227 24.44 -11.61 -7.28
N GLU A 228 24.64 -12.79 -6.69
CA GLU A 228 23.56 -13.72 -6.37
C GLU A 228 22.52 -13.06 -5.44
N PRO A 229 21.22 -13.16 -5.76
CA PRO A 229 20.18 -12.59 -4.91
C PRO A 229 20.14 -13.26 -3.54
N ARG A 230 20.01 -12.43 -2.49
CA ARG A 230 19.89 -12.90 -1.11
C ARG A 230 18.64 -13.76 -0.91
N GLY A 231 18.82 -14.97 -0.37
CA GLY A 231 17.75 -15.88 0.02
C GLY A 231 18.18 -17.34 -0.10
N ARG A 232 17.25 -18.26 0.19
CA ARG A 232 17.45 -19.68 -0.07
C ARG A 232 17.23 -19.94 -1.56
N ARG A 233 18.25 -20.48 -2.22
CA ARG A 233 18.18 -20.94 -3.60
C ARG A 233 17.36 -22.24 -3.68
N LEU A 234 16.42 -22.26 -4.60
CA LEU A 234 15.58 -23.40 -4.96
C LEU A 234 15.85 -23.65 -6.44
N ASP A 235 16.76 -24.58 -6.71
CA ASP A 235 17.11 -24.92 -8.08
C ASP A 235 16.03 -25.76 -8.76
N ASN A 236 15.92 -25.55 -10.07
CA ASN A 236 15.16 -26.46 -10.92
C ASN A 236 15.91 -27.80 -11.05
N PRO A 237 15.18 -28.92 -11.25
CA PRO A 237 15.77 -30.21 -11.54
C PRO A 237 16.60 -30.12 -12.82
N ALA A 238 17.70 -30.87 -12.86
CA ALA A 238 18.61 -30.91 -13.99
C ALA A 238 18.00 -31.57 -15.24
N GLU A 239 16.97 -32.41 -15.07
CA GLU A 239 16.36 -33.16 -16.17
C GLU A 239 14.95 -32.65 -16.53
N PRO A 240 14.58 -32.65 -17.83
CA PRO A 240 13.22 -32.37 -18.26
C PRO A 240 12.22 -33.39 -17.66
N ASP A 241 11.37 -32.90 -16.79
CA ASP A 241 10.32 -33.69 -16.14
C ASP A 241 9.01 -33.55 -16.95
N GLU A 242 8.52 -34.66 -17.50
CA GLU A 242 7.28 -34.67 -18.29
C GLU A 242 6.07 -34.17 -17.50
N GLU A 243 6.02 -34.45 -16.19
CA GLU A 243 4.94 -34.00 -15.33
C GLU A 243 4.97 -32.48 -15.15
N ARG A 244 6.18 -31.89 -15.07
CA ARG A 244 6.35 -30.43 -15.07
C ARG A 244 6.09 -29.79 -16.42
N SER A 245 6.42 -30.45 -17.51
CA SER A 245 6.06 -30.00 -18.85
C SER A 245 4.53 -29.94 -18.99
N ARG A 246 3.82 -30.97 -18.49
CA ARG A 246 2.35 -30.97 -18.38
C ARG A 246 1.82 -29.89 -17.43
N ALA A 247 2.51 -29.62 -16.32
CA ALA A 247 2.14 -28.56 -15.39
C ALA A 247 2.36 -27.15 -15.97
N ALA A 248 3.42 -26.95 -16.76
CA ALA A 248 3.72 -25.70 -17.46
C ALA A 248 2.67 -25.40 -18.54
N ALA A 249 2.12 -26.44 -19.18
CA ALA A 249 1.02 -26.32 -20.14
C ALA A 249 -0.32 -25.93 -19.49
N ARG A 250 -0.48 -26.10 -18.17
CA ARG A 250 -1.70 -25.72 -17.45
C ARG A 250 -1.66 -24.24 -17.07
N PRO A 251 -2.73 -23.47 -17.32
CA PRO A 251 -2.79 -22.08 -16.88
C PRO A 251 -2.80 -22.03 -15.34
N VAL A 252 -1.76 -21.44 -14.75
CA VAL A 252 -1.74 -21.19 -13.30
C VAL A 252 -2.72 -20.07 -12.97
N PRO A 253 -3.78 -20.29 -12.17
CA PRO A 253 -4.78 -19.26 -11.90
C PRO A 253 -4.20 -18.10 -11.08
N LEU A 254 -4.75 -16.89 -11.26
CA LEU A 254 -4.38 -15.72 -10.44
C LEU A 254 -4.64 -15.97 -8.95
N ALA A 255 -5.67 -16.75 -8.60
CA ALA A 255 -5.95 -17.14 -7.22
C ALA A 255 -4.74 -17.82 -6.53
N ARG A 256 -3.96 -18.64 -7.26
CA ARG A 256 -2.75 -19.25 -6.70
C ARG A 256 -1.65 -18.21 -6.45
N GLN A 257 -1.61 -17.16 -7.26
CA GLN A 257 -0.70 -16.03 -7.07
C GLN A 257 -1.07 -15.21 -5.85
N PHE A 258 -2.34 -14.89 -5.65
CA PHE A 258 -2.81 -14.22 -4.42
C PHE A 258 -2.52 -15.06 -3.17
N ARG A 259 -2.68 -16.39 -3.22
CA ARG A 259 -2.31 -17.26 -2.09
C ARG A 259 -0.82 -17.21 -1.75
N ALA A 260 0.05 -17.07 -2.75
CA ALA A 260 1.48 -16.90 -2.53
C ALA A 260 1.81 -15.53 -1.90
N ASP A 261 0.95 -14.53 -2.09
CA ASP A 261 1.09 -13.18 -1.54
C ASP A 261 0.47 -13.02 -0.13
N LEU A 262 -0.46 -13.89 0.27
CA LEU A 262 -1.13 -13.87 1.58
C LEU A 262 -0.19 -13.73 2.79
N PRO A 263 1.00 -14.36 2.83
CA PRO A 263 1.87 -14.23 3.99
C PRO A 263 2.31 -12.79 4.31
N VAL A 264 2.28 -11.89 3.31
CA VAL A 264 2.59 -10.46 3.53
C VAL A 264 1.54 -9.77 4.42
N LEU A 265 0.31 -10.30 4.47
CA LEU A 265 -0.79 -9.70 5.23
C LEU A 265 -0.68 -9.90 6.73
N VAL A 266 0.12 -10.85 7.20
CA VAL A 266 0.24 -11.19 8.63
C VAL A 266 0.68 -9.98 9.46
N VAL A 267 1.45 -9.06 8.85
CA VAL A 267 1.93 -7.84 9.51
C VAL A 267 0.84 -6.78 9.65
N ALA A 268 -0.18 -6.79 8.78
CA ALA A 268 -1.21 -5.76 8.74
C ALA A 268 -1.99 -5.57 10.05
N PRO A 269 -2.55 -6.61 10.69
CA PRO A 269 -3.29 -6.45 11.95
C PRO A 269 -2.40 -6.00 13.11
N VAL A 270 -1.10 -6.34 13.09
CA VAL A 270 -0.14 -5.89 14.11
C VAL A 270 0.13 -4.40 13.97
N VAL A 271 0.35 -3.92 12.74
CA VAL A 271 0.52 -2.48 12.45
C VAL A 271 -0.76 -1.71 12.78
N GLY A 272 -1.93 -2.25 12.42
CA GLY A 272 -3.21 -1.66 12.78
C GLY A 272 -3.40 -1.55 14.29
N ALA A 273 -3.01 -2.56 15.06
CA ALA A 273 -3.16 -2.56 16.52
C ALA A 273 -2.25 -1.53 17.17
N PHE A 274 -0.99 -1.46 16.71
CA PHE A 274 -0.06 -0.44 17.13
C PHE A 274 -0.61 0.98 16.87
N TRP A 275 -1.13 1.22 15.65
CA TRP A 275 -1.69 2.53 15.30
C TRP A 275 -2.90 2.90 16.16
N ALA A 276 -3.84 1.98 16.34
CA ALA A 276 -5.04 2.21 17.13
C ALA A 276 -4.74 2.58 18.59
N VAL A 277 -3.68 2.00 19.17
CA VAL A 277 -3.21 2.34 20.52
C VAL A 277 -2.57 3.73 20.55
N VAL A 278 -1.75 4.06 19.56
CA VAL A 278 -1.03 5.35 19.51
C VAL A 278 -1.96 6.53 19.24
N ASP A 279 -2.95 6.35 18.37
CA ASP A 279 -3.87 7.41 17.93
C ASP A 279 -5.19 7.45 18.74
N GLY A 280 -5.42 6.48 19.63
CA GLY A 280 -6.64 6.39 20.43
C GLY A 280 -7.90 6.04 19.64
N SER A 281 -7.79 5.74 18.34
CA SER A 281 -8.92 5.50 17.43
C SER A 281 -9.62 4.15 17.61
N GLY A 282 -9.13 3.30 18.53
CA GLY A 282 -9.80 2.06 18.92
C GLY A 282 -10.01 1.08 17.76
N PHE A 283 -11.16 0.40 17.75
CA PHE A 283 -11.43 -0.67 16.77
C PHE A 283 -11.56 -0.18 15.32
N THR A 284 -12.15 1.00 15.10
CA THR A 284 -12.33 1.58 13.76
C THR A 284 -10.99 1.97 13.15
N GLY A 285 -10.12 2.60 13.94
CA GLY A 285 -8.74 2.88 13.54
C GLY A 285 -7.95 1.62 13.24
N TRP A 286 -8.04 0.61 14.11
CA TRP A 286 -7.40 -0.69 13.91
C TRP A 286 -7.80 -1.32 12.57
N LEU A 287 -9.10 -1.41 12.30
CA LEU A 287 -9.63 -2.03 11.09
C LEU A 287 -9.19 -1.26 9.84
N THR A 288 -9.31 0.07 9.87
CA THR A 288 -8.94 0.95 8.76
C THR A 288 -7.48 0.78 8.36
N ILE A 289 -6.57 0.86 9.33
CA ILE A 289 -5.14 0.71 9.08
C ILE A 289 -4.78 -0.72 8.67
N THR A 290 -5.40 -1.73 9.27
CA THR A 290 -5.20 -3.14 8.90
C THR A 290 -5.55 -3.37 7.43
N VAL A 291 -6.71 -2.88 6.96
CA VAL A 291 -7.14 -3.07 5.58
C VAL A 291 -6.24 -2.30 4.60
N LEU A 292 -5.83 -1.06 4.95
CA LEU A 292 -4.87 -0.29 4.16
C LEU A 292 -3.54 -1.03 4.02
N VAL A 293 -2.91 -1.42 5.14
CA VAL A 293 -1.62 -2.12 5.13
C VAL A 293 -1.71 -3.45 4.39
N ALA A 294 -2.81 -4.18 4.54
CA ALA A 294 -3.07 -5.41 3.80
C ALA A 294 -3.13 -5.16 2.28
N GLY A 295 -3.88 -4.14 1.84
CA GLY A 295 -3.93 -3.72 0.44
C GLY A 295 -2.55 -3.37 -0.10
N PHE A 296 -1.80 -2.51 0.61
CA PHE A 296 -0.44 -2.14 0.24
C PHE A 296 0.51 -3.33 0.20
N GLY A 297 0.35 -4.28 1.11
CA GLY A 297 1.11 -5.53 1.13
C GLY A 297 0.91 -6.36 -0.13
N PHE A 298 -0.34 -6.54 -0.57
CA PHE A 298 -0.66 -7.22 -1.84
C PHE A 298 -0.08 -6.50 -3.04
N TRP A 299 -0.28 -5.19 -3.13
CA TRP A 299 0.28 -4.37 -4.20
C TRP A 299 1.80 -4.49 -4.24
N TRP A 300 2.47 -4.40 -3.09
CA TRP A 300 3.91 -4.57 -2.99
C TRP A 300 4.41 -5.94 -3.43
N ALA A 301 3.73 -7.02 -3.05
CA ALA A 301 4.04 -8.38 -3.48
C ALA A 301 3.92 -8.51 -5.02
N ALA A 302 2.86 -7.93 -5.59
CA ALA A 302 2.66 -7.88 -7.03
C ALA A 302 3.77 -7.09 -7.73
N LEU A 303 4.18 -5.92 -7.19
CA LEU A 303 5.29 -5.15 -7.73
C LEU A 303 6.59 -5.93 -7.73
N ARG A 304 6.86 -6.73 -6.70
CA ARG A 304 8.10 -7.53 -6.60
C ARG A 304 8.12 -8.72 -7.56
N GLY A 305 6.95 -9.17 -8.03
CA GLY A 305 6.79 -10.30 -8.95
C GLY A 305 6.95 -11.63 -8.24
N SER A 306 6.03 -11.95 -7.32
CA SER A 306 5.98 -13.23 -6.63
C SER A 306 5.82 -14.41 -7.59
N ASP A 307 6.44 -15.53 -7.22
CA ASP A 307 6.38 -16.80 -7.94
C ASP A 307 5.49 -17.81 -7.19
N PRO A 308 4.32 -18.19 -7.75
CA PRO A 308 3.40 -19.13 -7.13
C PRO A 308 3.71 -20.62 -7.40
N SER A 309 4.81 -20.94 -8.11
CA SER A 309 5.14 -22.30 -8.56
C SER A 309 5.93 -23.13 -7.55
#